data_AF-A0A3D0LF98-F1
#
_entry.id   AF-A0A3D0LF98-F1
#
_cell.length_a   1.000
_cell.length_b   1.000
_cell.length_c   1.000
_cell.angle_alpha   90.00
_cell.angle_beta   90.00
_cell.angle_gamma   90.00
#
_symmetry.space_group_name_H-M   'P 1'
#
loop_
_entity.id
_entity.type
_entity.pdbx_description
1 polymer ?
#
loop_
_entity_poly.entity_id
_entity_poly.type
_entity_poly.pdbx_seq_one_letter_code
_entity_poly.pdbx_strand_id
1 'polypeptide(L)'
;GFIWACKNYDGDVMSDMLSSAFGSLAMMTSVLVSPSGVYEYEAAHGTVQRHYYKHLAGEETSTNPVATIFAWTGALRKRGELDGTPLLSAFADKLEKATIDTIEGGQMTKDLALITELEDVTVLNTENFIKAIRATLEAM
;
A
#
# COMPACT_ATOMS: atom_id res chain seq x y z
N GLY A 1 11.36 -15.41 3.66
CA GLY A 1 11.24 -14.45 4.77
C GLY A 1 11.26 -15.16 6.10
N PHE A 2 11.45 -14.42 7.20
CA PHE A 2 11.30 -14.87 8.59
C PHE A 2 10.51 -13.80 9.38
N ILE A 3 9.98 -14.14 10.56
CA ILE A 3 9.35 -13.15 11.45
C ILE A 3 10.40 -12.64 12.42
N TRP A 4 10.70 -11.33 12.38
CA TRP A 4 11.54 -10.68 13.38
C TRP A 4 10.66 -10.14 14.50
N ALA A 5 10.63 -10.86 15.63
CA ALA A 5 9.93 -10.39 16.83
C ALA A 5 10.74 -9.29 17.51
N CYS A 6 10.18 -8.08 17.56
CA CYS A 6 10.77 -6.91 18.20
C CYS A 6 9.93 -6.47 19.41
N LYS A 7 10.55 -5.85 20.41
CA LYS A 7 9.80 -5.08 21.41
C LYS A 7 9.21 -3.84 20.75
N ASN A 8 8.26 -3.18 21.40
CA ASN A 8 7.52 -2.04 20.83
C ASN A 8 8.43 -0.99 20.13
N TYR A 9 9.38 -0.40 20.88
CA TYR A 9 10.30 0.61 20.32
C TYR A 9 11.23 0.04 19.23
N ASP A 10 11.75 -1.16 19.42
CA ASP A 10 12.61 -1.81 18.43
C ASP A 10 11.82 -2.09 17.15
N GLY A 11 10.53 -2.45 17.26
CA GLY A 11 9.64 -2.71 16.15
C GLY A 11 9.37 -1.46 15.33
N ASP A 12 9.00 -0.36 16.00
CA ASP A 12 8.74 0.95 15.39
C ASP A 12 9.94 1.44 14.57
N VAL A 13 11.15 1.39 15.14
CA VAL A 13 12.36 1.85 14.44
C VAL A 13 12.78 0.89 13.32
N MET A 14 12.73 -0.42 13.57
CA MET A 14 13.25 -1.41 12.61
C MET A 14 12.28 -1.65 11.46
N SER A 15 10.97 -1.47 11.64
CA SER A 15 10.00 -1.53 10.54
C SER A 15 10.27 -0.43 9.51
N ASP A 16 10.50 0.80 9.96
CA ASP A 16 10.85 1.92 9.06
C ASP A 16 12.17 1.69 8.33
N MET A 17 13.18 1.17 9.05
CA MET A 17 14.47 0.81 8.47
C MET A 17 14.32 -0.23 7.36
N LEU A 18 13.59 -1.33 7.63
CA LEU A 18 13.36 -2.38 6.67
C LEU A 18 12.52 -1.89 5.50
N SER A 19 11.44 -1.15 5.75
CA SER A 19 10.57 -0.63 4.70
C SER A 19 11.33 0.26 3.72
N SER A 20 12.22 1.10 4.25
CA SER A 20 13.07 1.96 3.43
C SER A 20 14.08 1.13 2.63
N ALA A 21 14.67 0.08 3.23
CA ALA A 21 15.61 -0.80 2.55
C ALA A 21 14.96 -1.64 1.44
N PHE A 22 13.70 -2.03 1.60
CA PHE A 22 12.93 -2.74 0.57
C PHE A 22 12.36 -1.81 -0.52
N GLY A 23 12.42 -0.50 -0.33
CA GLY A 23 12.10 0.49 -1.37
C GLY A 23 11.48 1.77 -0.81
N SER A 24 10.19 1.73 -0.50
CA SER A 24 9.42 2.90 -0.01
C SER A 24 8.56 2.51 1.20
N LEU A 25 8.37 3.45 2.14
CA LEU A 25 7.47 3.25 3.29
C LEU A 25 6.03 2.93 2.86
N ALA A 26 5.60 3.44 1.70
CA ALA A 26 4.27 3.16 1.17
C ALA A 26 4.10 1.74 0.61
N MET A 27 5.18 0.95 0.55
CA MET A 27 5.18 -0.46 0.13
C MET A 27 5.16 -1.44 1.32
N MET A 28 4.91 -0.97 2.54
CA MET A 28 4.77 -1.81 3.73
C MET A 28 3.32 -1.86 4.20
N THR A 29 2.86 -3.08 4.50
CA THR A 29 1.58 -3.33 5.16
C THR A 29 1.78 -3.41 6.68
N SER A 30 0.78 -2.98 7.45
CA SER A 30 0.74 -3.16 8.91
C SER A 30 -0.56 -3.83 9.33
N VAL A 31 -0.45 -4.80 10.22
CA VAL A 31 -1.58 -5.49 10.83
C VAL A 31 -1.32 -5.75 12.31
N LEU A 32 -2.20 -5.24 13.15
CA LEU A 32 -2.26 -5.59 14.56
C LEU A 32 -3.14 -6.83 14.73
N VAL A 33 -2.60 -7.84 15.42
CA VAL A 33 -3.31 -9.09 15.74
C VAL A 33 -3.39 -9.21 17.26
N SER A 34 -4.61 -9.14 17.79
CA SER A 34 -4.84 -9.32 19.22
C SER A 34 -4.84 -10.79 19.62
N PRO A 35 -4.52 -11.12 20.90
CA PRO A 35 -4.63 -12.49 21.41
C PRO A 35 -6.04 -13.10 21.34
N SER A 36 -7.08 -12.26 21.29
CA SER A 36 -8.48 -12.68 21.17
C SER A 36 -8.95 -12.86 19.72
N GLY A 37 -8.05 -12.73 18.73
CA GLY A 37 -8.38 -12.93 17.32
C GLY A 37 -9.08 -11.74 16.65
N VAL A 38 -8.99 -10.54 17.24
CA VAL A 38 -9.35 -9.27 16.58
C VAL A 38 -8.15 -8.77 15.76
N TYR A 39 -8.45 -8.22 14.58
CA TYR A 39 -7.47 -7.71 13.62
C TYR A 39 -7.74 -6.23 13.34
N GLU A 40 -6.67 -5.45 13.24
CA GLU A 40 -6.67 -4.06 12.79
C GLU A 40 -5.65 -3.92 11.67
N TYR A 41 -6.06 -3.33 10.55
CA TYR A 41 -5.21 -3.12 9.38
C TYR A 41 -5.01 -1.62 9.19
N GLU A 42 -3.76 -1.21 8.99
CA GLU A 42 -3.38 0.19 8.85
C GLU A 42 -2.28 0.36 7.80
N ALA A 43 -2.11 1.60 7.33
CA ALA A 43 -0.92 1.98 6.58
C ALA A 43 0.22 2.26 7.56
N ALA A 44 1.41 1.67 7.33
CA ALA A 44 2.55 1.83 8.23
C ALA A 44 3.13 3.25 8.25
N HIS A 45 2.79 4.10 7.27
CA HIS A 45 3.31 5.46 7.17
C HIS A 45 2.44 6.48 7.92
N GLY A 46 3.05 7.61 8.31
CA GLY A 46 2.32 8.75 8.89
C GLY A 46 1.43 9.50 7.88
N THR A 47 0.88 10.64 8.29
CA THR A 47 -0.14 11.40 7.52
C THR A 47 0.38 12.18 6.30
N VAL A 48 1.67 12.04 5.97
CA VAL A 48 2.31 12.72 4.82
C VAL A 48 2.09 14.24 4.82
N GLN A 49 2.26 14.87 5.98
CA GLN A 49 1.93 16.29 6.24
C GLN A 49 2.47 17.27 5.18
N ARG A 50 3.69 17.04 4.67
CA ARG A 50 4.28 17.89 3.61
C ARG A 50 3.47 17.86 2.31
N HIS A 51 2.98 16.70 1.90
CA HIS A 51 2.10 16.59 0.73
C HIS A 51 0.75 17.22 1.02
N TYR A 52 0.23 17.07 2.24
CA TYR A 52 -1.03 17.70 2.62
C TYR A 52 -0.98 19.23 2.50
N TYR A 53 0.09 19.90 2.92
CA TYR A 53 0.22 21.34 2.74
C TYR A 53 0.32 21.79 1.28
N LYS A 54 0.96 20.99 0.42
CA LYS A 54 0.96 21.23 -1.04
C LYS A 54 -0.44 21.11 -1.63
N HIS A 55 -1.17 20.07 -1.23
CA HIS A 55 -2.58 19.90 -1.61
C HIS A 55 -3.43 21.11 -1.21
N LEU A 56 -3.28 21.63 0.00
CA LEU A 56 -3.99 22.86 0.45
C LEU A 56 -3.64 24.09 -0.38
N ALA A 57 -2.43 24.15 -0.96
CA ALA A 57 -2.00 25.22 -1.86
C ALA A 57 -2.48 25.01 -3.31
N GLY A 58 -3.21 23.92 -3.60
CA GLY A 58 -3.66 23.57 -4.96
C GLY A 58 -2.57 22.93 -5.83
N GLU A 59 -1.44 22.53 -5.24
CA GLU A 59 -0.39 21.81 -5.95
C GLU A 59 -0.74 20.33 -6.11
N GLU A 60 -0.35 19.74 -7.23
CA GLU A 60 -0.44 18.30 -7.40
C GLU A 60 0.53 17.54 -6.48
N THR A 61 0.09 16.40 -5.97
CA THR A 61 0.90 15.50 -5.14
C THR A 61 0.98 14.12 -5.77
N SER A 62 2.12 13.45 -5.59
CA SER A 62 2.32 12.04 -5.93
C SER A 62 2.53 11.25 -4.64
N THR A 63 1.58 11.36 -3.71
CA THR A 63 1.49 10.51 -2.52
C THR A 63 1.13 9.10 -2.95
N ASN A 64 1.88 8.11 -2.50
CA ASN A 64 1.68 6.71 -2.82
C ASN A 64 0.56 6.10 -1.94
N PRO A 65 -0.56 5.63 -2.53
CA PRO A 65 -1.69 5.07 -1.79
C PRO A 65 -1.58 3.55 -1.53
N VAL A 66 -0.50 2.87 -1.94
CA VAL A 66 -0.39 1.39 -1.90
C VAL A 66 -0.64 0.85 -0.49
N ALA A 67 0.05 1.34 0.54
CA ALA A 67 -0.17 0.89 1.92
C ALA A 67 -1.63 1.08 2.39
N THR A 68 -2.29 2.16 1.95
CA THR A 68 -3.71 2.39 2.28
C THR A 68 -4.62 1.40 1.57
N ILE A 69 -4.37 1.12 0.29
CA ILE A 69 -5.10 0.12 -0.48
C ILE A 69 -4.94 -1.25 0.17
N PHE A 70 -3.71 -1.61 0.55
CA PHE A 70 -3.41 -2.91 1.15
C PHE A 70 -3.96 -3.07 2.57
N ALA A 71 -4.10 -1.97 3.32
CA ALA A 71 -4.84 -1.98 4.58
C ALA A 71 -6.33 -2.33 4.35
N TRP A 72 -6.96 -1.72 3.34
CA TRP A 72 -8.35 -2.02 2.97
C TRP A 72 -8.51 -3.46 2.49
N THR A 73 -7.69 -3.93 1.55
CA THR A 73 -7.79 -5.29 1.02
C THR A 73 -7.48 -6.34 2.07
N GLY A 74 -6.50 -6.09 2.95
CA GLY A 74 -6.24 -6.92 4.12
C GLY A 74 -7.47 -7.07 5.03
N ALA A 75 -8.12 -5.95 5.37
CA ALA A 75 -9.34 -5.96 6.17
C ALA A 75 -10.51 -6.66 5.47
N LEU A 76 -10.74 -6.40 4.18
CA LEU A 76 -11.80 -7.03 3.38
C LEU A 76 -11.60 -8.53 3.26
N ARG A 77 -10.37 -8.96 2.97
CA ARG A 77 -10.02 -10.39 2.91
C ARG A 77 -10.30 -11.07 4.23
N LYS A 78 -9.86 -10.47 5.34
CA LYS A 78 -10.06 -11.04 6.67
C LYS A 78 -11.54 -11.12 7.05
N ARG A 79 -12.30 -10.07 6.73
CA ARG A 79 -13.76 -10.09 6.92
C ARG A 79 -14.41 -11.19 6.09
N GLY A 80 -13.98 -11.34 4.84
CA GLY A 80 -14.47 -12.37 3.92
C GLY A 80 -14.21 -13.79 4.41
N GLU A 81 -13.02 -14.04 4.98
CA GLU A 81 -12.70 -15.32 5.64
C GLU A 81 -13.62 -15.61 6.83
N LEU A 82 -13.81 -14.62 7.71
CA LEU A 82 -14.60 -14.77 8.93
C LEU A 82 -16.10 -14.95 8.65
N ASP A 83 -16.61 -14.34 7.57
CA ASP A 83 -18.02 -14.43 7.17
C ASP A 83 -18.31 -15.59 6.20
N GLY A 84 -17.28 -16.29 5.72
CA GLY A 84 -17.44 -17.30 4.68
C GLY A 84 -17.93 -16.72 3.35
N THR A 85 -17.53 -15.48 3.02
CA THR A 85 -17.88 -14.79 1.76
C THR A 85 -16.67 -14.74 0.82
N PRO A 86 -16.39 -15.81 0.06
CA PRO A 86 -15.17 -15.93 -0.75
C PRO A 86 -15.06 -14.87 -1.85
N LEU A 87 -16.17 -14.31 -2.33
CA LEU A 87 -16.18 -13.24 -3.31
C LEU A 87 -15.52 -11.95 -2.78
N LEU A 88 -15.62 -11.70 -1.47
CA LEU A 88 -14.98 -10.53 -0.85
C LEU A 88 -13.46 -10.71 -0.80
N SER A 89 -12.98 -11.90 -0.43
CA SER A 89 -11.57 -12.25 -0.46
C SER A 89 -11.02 -12.21 -1.88
N ALA A 90 -11.75 -12.74 -2.86
CA ALA A 90 -11.36 -12.69 -4.27
C ALA A 90 -11.27 -11.25 -4.81
N PHE A 91 -12.17 -10.35 -4.39
CA PHE A 91 -12.06 -8.92 -4.73
C PHE A 91 -10.80 -8.29 -4.14
N ALA A 92 -10.49 -8.56 -2.88
CA ALA A 92 -9.27 -8.07 -2.23
C ALA A 92 -8.01 -8.55 -2.97
N ASP A 93 -7.95 -9.84 -3.32
CA ASP A 93 -6.84 -10.42 -4.09
C ASP A 93 -6.70 -9.77 -5.47
N LYS A 94 -7.82 -9.55 -6.18
CA LYS A 94 -7.81 -8.86 -7.47
C LYS A 94 -7.31 -7.43 -7.36
N LEU A 95 -7.72 -6.68 -6.34
CA LEU A 95 -7.31 -5.28 -6.16
C LEU A 95 -5.81 -5.16 -5.80
N GLU A 96 -5.29 -6.04 -4.93
CA GLU A 96 -3.84 -6.10 -4.67
C GLU A 96 -3.07 -6.46 -5.93
N LYS A 97 -3.52 -7.47 -6.67
CA LYS A 97 -2.90 -7.87 -7.93
C LYS A 97 -2.92 -6.73 -8.96
N ALA A 98 -4.06 -6.06 -9.13
CA ALA A 98 -4.17 -4.91 -10.03
C ALA A 98 -3.17 -3.81 -9.64
N THR A 99 -3.00 -3.55 -8.34
CA THR A 99 -2.05 -2.56 -7.83
C THR A 99 -0.61 -2.90 -8.21
N ILE A 100 -0.20 -4.16 -8.02
CA ILE A 100 1.14 -4.63 -8.41
C ILE A 100 1.31 -4.61 -9.93
N ASP A 101 0.34 -5.15 -10.68
CA ASP A 101 0.37 -5.20 -12.14
C ASP A 101 0.45 -3.78 -12.76
N THR A 102 -0.18 -2.76 -12.15
CA THR A 102 -0.03 -1.34 -12.57
C THR A 102 1.41 -0.84 -12.39
N ILE A 103 2.04 -1.14 -11.25
CA ILE A 103 3.43 -0.73 -10.95
C ILE A 103 4.42 -1.45 -11.88
N GLU A 104 4.28 -2.77 -12.01
CA GLU A 104 5.14 -3.60 -12.88
C GLU A 104 4.93 -3.26 -14.37
N GLY A 105 3.75 -2.78 -14.75
CA GLY A 105 3.45 -2.20 -16.06
C GLY A 105 4.06 -0.81 -16.29
N GLY A 106 4.84 -0.28 -15.35
CA GLY A 106 5.57 0.98 -15.48
C GLY A 106 4.78 2.22 -15.04
N GLN A 107 3.54 2.09 -14.57
CA GLN A 107 2.76 3.22 -14.06
C GLN A 107 2.87 3.30 -12.54
N MET A 108 3.51 4.34 -12.01
CA MET A 108 3.81 4.42 -10.56
C MET A 108 3.88 5.84 -10.03
N THR A 109 3.86 5.98 -8.70
CA THR A 109 4.08 7.28 -8.04
C THR A 109 5.57 7.64 -7.98
N LYS A 110 5.83 8.92 -7.70
CA LYS A 110 7.16 9.52 -7.76
C LYS A 110 8.18 8.84 -6.84
N ASP A 111 7.75 8.39 -5.65
CA ASP A 111 8.61 7.68 -4.71
C ASP A 111 9.19 6.38 -5.30
N LEU A 112 8.37 5.61 -6.03
CA LEU A 112 8.81 4.38 -6.69
C LEU A 112 9.64 4.67 -7.94
N ALA A 113 9.26 5.69 -8.71
CA ALA A 113 9.99 6.09 -9.91
C ALA A 113 11.44 6.53 -9.61
N LEU A 114 11.74 6.95 -8.38
CA LEU A 114 13.09 7.35 -7.95
C LEU A 114 14.01 6.15 -7.66
N ILE A 115 13.47 4.94 -7.50
CA ILE A 115 14.21 3.74 -7.06
C ILE A 115 14.01 2.54 -8.00
N THR A 116 13.25 2.70 -9.09
CA THR A 116 12.98 1.63 -10.05
C THR A 116 14.13 1.44 -11.04
N GLU A 117 14.27 0.21 -11.56
CA GLU A 117 15.19 -0.13 -12.66
C GLU A 117 14.48 -0.18 -14.02
N LEU A 118 13.16 0.07 -14.07
CA LEU A 118 12.41 0.13 -15.32
C LEU A 118 12.77 1.39 -16.12
N GLU A 119 13.07 1.23 -17.41
CA GLU A 119 13.57 2.32 -18.26
C GLU A 119 12.46 3.28 -18.74
N ASP A 120 11.22 2.80 -18.92
CA ASP A 120 10.11 3.56 -19.52
C ASP A 120 8.93 3.77 -18.56
N VAL A 121 9.20 4.32 -17.37
CA VAL A 121 8.14 4.54 -16.36
C VAL A 121 7.32 5.80 -16.59
N THR A 122 6.00 5.68 -16.40
CA THR A 122 5.07 6.80 -16.35
C THR A 122 4.82 7.20 -14.90
N VAL A 123 5.30 8.38 -14.52
CA VAL A 123 5.08 8.93 -13.17
C VAL A 123 3.70 9.57 -13.07
N LEU A 124 2.89 9.11 -12.12
CA LEU A 124 1.53 9.57 -11.92
C LEU A 124 1.38 10.36 -10.61
N ASN A 125 0.48 11.35 -10.61
CA ASN A 125 -0.02 11.93 -9.37
C ASN A 125 -0.91 10.91 -8.62
N THR A 126 -1.27 11.21 -7.36
CA THR A 126 -2.05 10.27 -6.53
C THR A 126 -3.37 9.84 -7.19
N GLU A 127 -4.12 10.79 -7.76
CA GLU A 127 -5.42 10.50 -8.36
C GLU A 127 -5.29 9.63 -9.61
N ASN A 128 -4.36 9.96 -10.50
CA ASN A 128 -4.15 9.23 -11.75
C ASN A 128 -3.59 7.83 -11.48
N PHE A 129 -2.79 7.64 -10.43
CA PHE A 129 -2.34 6.32 -10.03
C PHE A 129 -3.51 5.44 -9.55
N ILE A 130 -4.42 5.98 -8.74
CA ILE A 130 -5.66 5.27 -8.33
C ILE A 130 -6.52 4.92 -9.55
N LYS A 131 -6.64 5.85 -10.52
CA LYS A 131 -7.37 5.58 -11.77
C LYS A 131 -6.70 4.51 -12.63
N ALA A 132 -5.37 4.47 -12.68
CA ALA A 132 -4.62 3.44 -13.39
C ALA A 132 -4.85 2.06 -12.76
N ILE A 133 -4.78 1.96 -11.43
CA ILE A 133 -5.10 0.72 -10.69
C ILE A 133 -6.53 0.26 -10.99
N ARG A 134 -7.49 1.19 -10.99
CA ARG A 134 -8.88 0.89 -11.34
C ARG A 134 -8.99 0.34 -12.77
N ALA A 135 -8.32 0.96 -13.73
CA ALA A 135 -8.35 0.50 -15.12
C ALA A 135 -7.74 -0.90 -15.27
N THR A 136 -6.63 -1.18 -14.56
CA THR A 136 -6.05 -2.52 -14.48
C THR A 136 -7.05 -3.51 -13.88
N LEU A 137 -7.67 -3.19 -12.75
CA LEU A 137 -8.66 -4.04 -12.08
C LEU A 137 -9.87 -4.37 -12.97
N GLU A 138 -10.41 -3.38 -13.69
CA GLU A 138 -11.57 -3.55 -14.58
C GLU A 138 -11.24 -4.43 -15.80
N ALA A 139 -9.95 -4.58 -16.14
CA ALA A 139 -9.49 -5.43 -17.23
C ALA A 139 -9.24 -6.92 -16.81
N MET A 140 -9.40 -7.28 -15.53
CA MET A 140 -9.07 -8.61 -14.96
C MET A 140 -10.23 -9.60 -14.82
#